data_AF-A0A1V1W8M4-F1
#
_entry.id   AF-A0A1V1W8M4-F1
#
_cell.length_a   1.000
_cell.length_b   1.000
_cell.length_c   1.000
_cell.angle_alpha   90.00
_cell.angle_beta   90.00
_cell.angle_gamma   90.00
#
_symmetry.space_group_name_H-M   'P 1'
#
loop_
_entity.id
_entity.type
_entity.pdbx_description
1 polymer ?
#
loop_
_entity_poly.entity_id
_entity_poly.type
_entity_poly.pdbx_seq_one_letter_code
_entity_poly.pdbx_strand_id
1 'polypeptide(L)'
;MVTLTGIALLSGATAASAHTELVSSSPTAGATLEVAPHDVTLTFNEVVAPDLAVVTLAIDDARPQSLTVEVGEPTSTVVATIPGQAGTAEPGQIVSWTVSYRVASDDGHPVEGQLTFTAPSPDAAPSGGPAVSSANRGSHPNASGNGTDWSTIVLAAVTVGGVAVLCGLVIRARRRAEPQ
;
A
#
# COMPACT_ATOMS: atom_id res chain seq x y z
N MET A 1 -57.76 -13.47 -37.79
CA MET A 1 -56.80 -12.38 -37.56
C MET A 1 -56.25 -12.58 -36.15
N VAL A 2 -55.10 -13.25 -36.01
CA VAL A 2 -54.50 -13.57 -34.71
C VAL A 2 -53.32 -12.63 -34.51
N THR A 3 -53.47 -11.68 -33.60
CA THR A 3 -52.43 -10.72 -33.21
C THR A 3 -51.54 -11.39 -32.15
N LEU A 4 -50.34 -11.83 -32.53
CA LEU A 4 -49.29 -12.18 -31.56
C LEU A 4 -48.66 -10.89 -31.03
N THR A 5 -49.03 -10.49 -29.81
CA THR A 5 -48.33 -9.45 -29.07
C THR A 5 -47.08 -10.08 -28.43
N GLY A 6 -45.92 -9.89 -29.07
CA GLY A 6 -44.63 -10.25 -28.49
C GLY A 6 -44.25 -9.26 -27.38
N ILE A 7 -44.13 -9.75 -26.15
CA ILE A 7 -43.59 -8.96 -25.02
C ILE A 7 -42.08 -8.85 -25.23
N ALA A 8 -41.60 -7.64 -25.48
CA ALA A 8 -40.18 -7.33 -25.57
C ALA A 8 -39.56 -7.34 -24.17
N LEU A 9 -38.81 -8.40 -23.86
CA LEU A 9 -37.92 -8.44 -22.69
C LEU A 9 -36.70 -7.56 -22.99
N LEU A 10 -36.80 -6.26 -22.71
CA LEU A 10 -35.62 -5.38 -22.61
C LEU A 10 -34.94 -5.67 -21.27
N SER A 11 -34.25 -6.80 -21.20
CA SER A 11 -33.31 -7.09 -20.12
C SER A 11 -32.16 -6.08 -20.25
N GLY A 12 -32.18 -5.04 -19.43
CA GLY A 12 -31.09 -4.09 -19.32
C GLY A 12 -29.83 -4.81 -18.85
N ALA A 13 -28.98 -5.21 -19.79
CA ALA A 13 -27.63 -5.63 -19.49
C ALA A 13 -26.89 -4.41 -18.93
N THR A 14 -26.72 -4.35 -17.61
CA THR A 14 -25.76 -3.44 -17.01
C THR A 14 -24.41 -3.79 -17.62
N ALA A 15 -23.78 -2.85 -18.33
CA ALA A 15 -22.43 -3.05 -18.84
C ALA A 15 -21.54 -3.49 -17.67
N ALA A 16 -21.03 -4.72 -17.71
CA ALA A 16 -19.99 -5.14 -16.79
C ALA A 16 -18.77 -4.29 -17.15
N SER A 17 -18.29 -3.48 -16.20
CA SER A 17 -17.07 -2.69 -16.39
C SER A 17 -15.91 -3.68 -16.48
N ALA A 18 -15.43 -3.93 -17.70
CA ALA A 18 -14.34 -4.86 -18.02
C ALA A 18 -13.00 -4.13 -18.18
N HIS A 19 -12.87 -2.98 -17.52
CA HIS A 19 -11.68 -2.17 -17.59
C HIS A 19 -10.88 -2.32 -16.29
N THR A 20 -9.57 -2.35 -16.46
CA THR A 20 -8.62 -2.40 -15.36
C THR A 20 -8.66 -1.08 -14.62
N GLU A 21 -8.90 -1.12 -13.32
CA GLU A 21 -9.02 0.05 -12.47
C GLU A 21 -8.14 -0.14 -11.24
N LEU A 22 -7.53 0.96 -10.79
CA LEU A 22 -6.78 0.98 -9.54
C LEU A 22 -7.78 0.87 -8.37
N VAL A 23 -7.66 -0.19 -7.58
CA VAL A 23 -8.50 -0.45 -6.41
C VAL A 23 -7.90 0.17 -5.15
N SER A 24 -6.59 0.07 -4.99
CA SER A 24 -5.88 0.61 -3.84
C SER A 24 -4.42 0.90 -4.13
N SER A 25 -3.83 1.79 -3.34
CA SER A 25 -2.39 2.05 -3.35
C SER A 25 -1.80 2.09 -1.94
N SER A 26 -0.52 1.73 -1.85
CA SER A 26 0.33 1.98 -0.70
C SER A 26 1.60 2.68 -1.20
N PRO A 27 1.85 3.94 -0.84
CA PRO A 27 1.02 4.79 0.03
C PRO A 27 -0.35 5.12 -0.56
N THR A 28 -1.33 5.34 0.33
CA THR A 28 -2.69 5.75 -0.09
C THR A 28 -2.66 7.14 -0.72
N ALA A 29 -3.47 7.34 -1.76
CA ALA A 29 -3.63 8.65 -2.37
C ALA A 29 -4.03 9.72 -1.33
N GLY A 30 -3.33 10.84 -1.33
CA GLY A 30 -3.50 11.94 -0.38
C GLY A 30 -2.88 11.71 1.00
N ALA A 31 -2.20 10.59 1.24
CA ALA A 31 -1.54 10.34 2.51
C ALA A 31 -0.39 11.34 2.75
N THR A 32 -0.16 11.68 4.01
CA THR A 32 1.05 12.36 4.47
C THR A 32 1.86 11.38 5.30
N LEU A 33 3.09 11.09 4.87
CA LEU A 33 3.98 10.13 5.51
C LEU A 33 5.03 10.87 6.33
N GLU A 34 5.41 10.26 7.45
CA GLU A 34 6.51 10.75 8.30
C GLU A 34 7.89 10.39 7.75
N VAL A 35 7.96 9.37 6.88
CA VAL A 35 9.19 8.84 6.29
C VAL A 35 8.99 8.62 4.78
N ALA A 36 10.03 8.85 3.98
CA ALA A 36 10.02 8.56 2.56
C ALA A 36 9.84 7.04 2.32
N PRO A 37 8.88 6.62 1.48
CA PRO A 37 8.68 5.20 1.19
C PRO A 37 9.81 4.66 0.29
N HIS A 38 10.10 3.37 0.42
CA HIS A 38 11.06 2.67 -0.46
C HIS A 38 10.42 2.13 -1.73
N ASP A 39 9.10 1.94 -1.72
CA ASP A 39 8.33 1.38 -2.82
C ASP A 39 6.93 1.99 -2.86
N VAL A 40 6.29 1.87 -4.02
CA VAL A 40 4.88 2.14 -4.21
C VAL A 40 4.21 0.87 -4.72
N THR A 41 3.21 0.41 -3.99
CA THR A 41 2.38 -0.73 -4.37
C THR A 41 1.05 -0.23 -4.93
N LEU A 42 0.68 -0.72 -6.11
CA LEU A 42 -0.58 -0.45 -6.80
C LEU A 42 -1.35 -1.77 -6.96
N THR A 43 -2.60 -1.80 -6.53
CA THR A 43 -3.46 -2.98 -6.63
C THR A 43 -4.62 -2.68 -7.58
N PHE A 44 -4.81 -3.56 -8.54
CA PHE A 44 -5.85 -3.44 -9.56
C PHE A 44 -6.97 -4.47 -9.35
N ASN A 45 -8.13 -4.25 -9.96
CA ASN A 45 -9.26 -5.17 -9.95
C ASN A 45 -9.06 -6.39 -10.87
N GLU A 46 -8.07 -6.32 -11.77
CA GLU A 46 -7.76 -7.34 -12.76
C GLU A 46 -6.26 -7.67 -12.78
N VAL A 47 -5.92 -8.80 -13.40
CA VAL A 47 -4.55 -9.21 -13.67
C VAL A 47 -3.92 -8.27 -14.69
N VAL A 48 -2.75 -7.73 -14.37
CA VAL A 48 -1.98 -6.88 -15.29
C VAL A 48 -0.91 -7.68 -16.02
N ALA A 49 -0.67 -7.33 -17.27
CA ALA A 49 0.43 -7.86 -18.07
C ALA A 49 1.76 -7.24 -17.58
N PRO A 50 2.72 -8.04 -17.08
CA PRO A 50 3.95 -7.52 -16.48
C PRO A 50 4.81 -6.71 -17.44
N ASP A 51 4.90 -7.13 -18.70
CA ASP A 51 5.68 -6.45 -19.74
C ASP A 51 5.08 -5.10 -20.18
N LEU A 52 3.84 -4.81 -19.78
CA LEU A 52 3.12 -3.59 -20.12
C LEU A 52 2.91 -2.66 -18.93
N ALA A 53 3.43 -3.03 -17.75
CA ALA A 53 3.37 -2.20 -16.54
C ALA A 53 4.53 -1.20 -16.51
N VAL A 54 4.19 0.09 -16.49
CA VAL A 54 5.13 1.20 -16.37
C VAL A 54 4.70 2.09 -15.21
N VAL A 55 5.63 2.40 -14.31
CA VAL A 55 5.41 3.34 -13.21
C VAL A 55 6.49 4.41 -13.23
N THR A 56 6.08 5.65 -13.04
CA THR A 56 6.97 6.82 -12.98
C THR A 56 6.69 7.63 -11.72
N LEU A 57 7.71 8.29 -11.21
CA LEU A 57 7.64 9.14 -10.04
C LEU A 57 8.21 10.52 -10.35
N ALA A 58 7.44 11.57 -10.04
CA ALA A 58 7.91 12.94 -9.94
C ALA A 58 7.85 13.40 -8.48
N ILE A 59 8.88 14.09 -8.02
CA ILE A 59 8.93 14.70 -6.69
C ILE A 59 8.93 16.20 -6.87
N ASP A 60 7.92 16.86 -6.31
CA ASP A 60 7.65 18.28 -6.51
C ASP A 60 7.52 18.62 -8.01
N ASP A 61 8.15 19.69 -8.49
CA ASP A 61 8.21 20.05 -9.91
C ASP A 61 9.35 19.34 -10.70
N ALA A 62 9.99 18.31 -10.11
CA ALA A 62 11.04 17.57 -10.80
C ALA A 62 10.50 16.75 -11.98
N ARG A 63 11.38 16.46 -12.95
CA ARG A 63 11.03 15.58 -14.08
C ARG A 63 10.66 14.19 -13.57
N PRO A 64 9.63 13.55 -14.14
CA PRO A 64 9.27 12.18 -13.78
C PRO A 64 10.40 11.22 -14.17
N GLN A 65 10.68 10.26 -13.29
CA GLN A 65 11.65 9.21 -13.48
C GLN A 65 10.94 7.85 -13.51
N SER A 66 11.31 6.98 -14.44
CA SER A 66 10.83 5.60 -14.47
C SER A 66 11.34 4.82 -13.27
N LEU A 67 10.47 4.02 -12.67
CA LEU A 67 10.79 3.14 -11.56
C LEU A 67 11.03 1.71 -12.05
N THR A 68 11.78 0.94 -11.26
CA THR A 68 11.86 -0.51 -11.46
C THR A 68 10.57 -1.13 -10.97
N VAL A 69 9.89 -1.85 -11.86
CA VAL A 69 8.57 -2.44 -11.61
C VAL A 69 8.69 -3.95 -11.50
N GLU A 70 8.06 -4.50 -10.48
CA GLU A 70 7.84 -5.93 -10.31
C GLU A 70 6.34 -6.18 -10.17
N VAL A 71 5.80 -7.10 -10.95
CA VAL A 71 4.41 -7.54 -10.79
C VAL A 71 4.42 -8.78 -9.91
N GLY A 72 3.75 -8.68 -8.77
CA GLY A 72 3.71 -9.75 -7.76
C GLY A 72 2.75 -10.87 -8.11
N GLU A 73 2.67 -11.86 -7.22
CA GLU A 73 1.60 -12.86 -7.18
C GLU A 73 0.65 -12.50 -6.01
N PRO A 74 -0.63 -12.20 -6.24
CA PRO A 74 -1.34 -12.25 -7.51
C PRO A 74 -0.91 -11.13 -8.47
N THR A 75 -0.96 -11.41 -9.76
CA THR A 75 -0.59 -10.53 -10.88
C THR A 75 -1.47 -9.28 -11.03
N SER A 76 -2.35 -9.00 -10.07
CA SER A 76 -3.06 -7.72 -9.94
C SER A 76 -2.30 -6.69 -9.09
N THR A 77 -1.12 -7.03 -8.58
CA THR A 77 -0.31 -6.14 -7.72
C THR A 77 0.98 -5.75 -8.43
N VAL A 78 1.20 -4.44 -8.54
CA VAL A 78 2.41 -3.84 -9.13
C VAL A 78 3.19 -3.15 -8.02
N VAL A 79 4.44 -3.56 -7.81
CA VAL A 79 5.37 -2.95 -6.86
C VAL A 79 6.42 -2.17 -7.64
N ALA A 80 6.53 -0.88 -7.36
CA ALA A 80 7.49 0.01 -8.01
C ALA A 80 8.54 0.47 -6.99
N THR A 81 9.79 0.10 -7.20
CA THR A 81 10.90 0.44 -6.30
C THR A 81 11.35 1.87 -6.54
N ILE A 82 11.43 2.66 -5.47
CA ILE A 82 11.92 4.03 -5.48
C ILE A 82 13.44 4.00 -5.26
N PRO A 83 14.25 4.55 -6.18
CA PRO A 83 15.69 4.64 -5.95
C PRO A 83 15.98 5.62 -4.81
N GLY A 84 16.99 5.32 -4.00
CA GLY A 84 17.39 6.17 -2.86
C GLY A 84 17.85 7.59 -3.22
N GLN A 85 17.91 7.95 -4.52
CA GLN A 85 18.18 9.30 -5.02
C GLN A 85 17.07 9.77 -5.95
N ALA A 86 15.80 9.56 -5.58
CA ALA A 86 14.70 10.11 -6.34
C ALA A 86 14.53 11.59 -6.01
N GLY A 87 14.89 12.49 -6.92
CA GLY A 87 14.59 13.92 -6.80
C GLY A 87 15.74 14.83 -6.34
N THR A 88 15.45 16.13 -6.36
CA THR A 88 16.43 17.22 -6.17
C THR A 88 16.10 18.12 -4.97
N ALA A 89 15.05 17.80 -4.21
CA ALA A 89 14.64 18.61 -3.07
C ALA A 89 15.58 18.42 -1.88
N GLU A 90 15.70 19.46 -1.04
CA GLU A 90 16.55 19.41 0.15
C GLU A 90 16.12 18.24 1.05
N PRO A 91 17.09 17.44 1.56
CA PRO A 91 16.80 16.27 2.38
C PRO A 91 15.96 16.65 3.60
N GLY A 92 14.93 15.85 3.88
CA GLY A 92 14.03 16.05 5.02
C GLY A 92 12.93 17.10 4.81
N GLN A 93 12.91 17.85 3.70
CA GLN A 93 11.77 18.71 3.39
C GLN A 93 10.55 17.86 3.00
N ILE A 94 9.39 18.19 3.55
CA ILE A 94 8.12 17.59 3.15
C ILE A 94 7.74 18.11 1.76
N VAL A 95 7.64 17.21 0.79
CA VAL A 95 7.40 17.52 -0.63
C VAL A 95 6.27 16.68 -1.21
N SER A 96 5.71 17.12 -2.34
CA SER A 96 4.71 16.36 -3.09
C SER A 96 5.35 15.22 -3.86
N TRP A 97 4.76 14.03 -3.81
CA TRP A 97 5.17 12.85 -4.57
C TRP A 97 4.04 12.47 -5.51
N THR A 98 4.32 12.47 -6.80
CA THR A 98 3.35 12.18 -7.84
C THR A 98 3.74 10.91 -8.57
N VAL A 99 2.94 9.87 -8.40
CA VAL A 99 3.13 8.57 -9.04
C VAL A 99 2.16 8.45 -10.20
N SER A 100 2.70 8.29 -11.40
CA SER A 100 1.91 8.01 -12.60
C SER A 100 2.16 6.57 -13.04
N TYR A 101 1.10 5.87 -13.41
CA TYR A 101 1.18 4.49 -13.89
C TYR A 101 0.49 4.35 -15.24
N ARG A 102 0.97 3.37 -16.00
CA ARG A 102 0.34 2.84 -17.20
C ARG A 102 0.42 1.33 -17.12
N VAL A 103 -0.73 0.66 -17.06
CA VAL A 103 -0.84 -0.80 -17.01
C VAL A 103 -1.77 -1.26 -18.11
N ALA A 104 -1.69 -2.53 -18.50
CA ALA A 104 -2.68 -3.14 -19.37
C ALA A 104 -3.09 -4.50 -18.78
N SER A 105 -4.36 -4.84 -18.90
CA SER A 105 -4.80 -6.23 -18.67
C SER A 105 -4.30 -7.16 -19.77
N ASP A 106 -4.52 -8.46 -19.60
CA ASP A 106 -4.23 -9.49 -20.61
C ASP A 106 -4.87 -9.20 -21.99
N ASP A 107 -6.03 -8.51 -22.01
CA ASP A 107 -6.71 -8.06 -23.23
C ASP A 107 -6.00 -6.89 -23.94
N GLY A 108 -4.93 -6.34 -23.36
CA GLY A 108 -4.01 -5.40 -24.01
C GLY A 108 -4.46 -3.94 -24.03
N HIS A 109 -5.64 -3.61 -23.50
CA HIS A 109 -6.09 -2.22 -23.37
C HIS A 109 -5.31 -1.49 -22.27
N PRO A 110 -4.54 -0.44 -22.59
CA PRO A 110 -3.80 0.31 -21.60
C PRO A 110 -4.71 1.22 -20.79
N VAL A 111 -4.49 1.26 -19.49
CA VAL A 111 -5.09 2.19 -18.53
C VAL A 111 -3.99 3.00 -17.88
N GLU A 112 -4.21 4.30 -17.84
CA GLU A 112 -3.29 5.26 -17.24
C GLU A 112 -3.97 5.92 -16.04
N GLY A 113 -3.17 6.28 -15.04
CA GLY A 113 -3.65 7.05 -13.93
C GLY A 113 -2.51 7.64 -13.12
N GLN A 114 -2.89 8.43 -12.13
CA GLN A 114 -1.97 9.15 -11.28
C GLN A 114 -2.53 9.23 -9.86
N LEU A 115 -1.63 9.14 -8.88
CA LEU A 115 -1.92 9.45 -7.50
C LEU A 115 -0.83 10.34 -6.92
N THR A 116 -1.20 11.11 -5.91
CA THR A 116 -0.29 12.02 -5.22
C THR A 116 -0.31 11.71 -3.73
N PHE A 117 0.84 11.78 -3.08
CA PHE A 117 0.97 11.76 -1.62
C PHE A 117 2.07 12.74 -1.21
N THR A 118 2.25 12.93 0.09
CA THR A 118 3.24 13.86 0.65
C THR A 118 4.17 13.10 1.59
N ALA A 119 5.48 13.27 1.43
CA ALA A 119 6.49 12.61 2.27
C ALA A 119 7.78 13.45 2.28
N PRO A 120 8.69 13.24 3.24
CA PRO A 120 10.02 13.83 3.17
C PRO A 120 10.71 13.50 1.84
N SER A 121 11.43 14.45 1.26
CA SER A 121 12.35 14.20 0.14
C SER A 121 13.32 13.09 0.54
N PRO A 122 13.60 12.10 -0.32
CA PRO A 122 14.50 11.03 0.06
C PRO A 122 15.88 11.62 0.31
N ASP A 123 16.48 11.22 1.42
CA ASP A 123 17.83 11.66 1.76
C ASP A 123 18.77 11.13 0.67
N ALA A 124 19.53 12.02 0.02
CA ALA A 124 20.59 11.58 -0.87
C ALA A 124 21.58 10.79 -0.01
N ALA A 125 21.55 9.46 -0.12
CA ALA A 125 22.39 8.59 0.69
C ALA A 125 23.82 9.16 0.75
N PRO A 126 24.41 9.31 1.96
CA PRO A 126 25.75 9.87 2.07
C PRO A 126 26.70 8.95 1.30
N SER A 127 27.33 9.50 0.27
CA SER A 127 28.48 8.85 -0.37
C SER A 127 29.63 8.85 0.63
N GLY A 128 29.77 7.78 1.41
CA GLY A 128 30.97 7.56 2.22
C GLY A 128 30.85 6.64 3.44
N GLY A 129 31.10 5.34 3.24
CA GLY A 129 31.84 4.47 4.18
C GLY A 129 31.15 3.94 5.45
N PRO A 130 31.58 2.78 5.97
CA PRO A 130 30.99 2.18 7.17
C PRO A 130 31.26 3.05 8.40
N ALA A 131 30.21 3.27 9.20
CA ALA A 131 30.29 3.95 10.48
C ALA A 131 31.30 3.26 11.41
N VAL A 132 32.44 3.91 11.64
CA VAL A 132 33.31 3.62 12.78
C VAL A 132 33.16 4.73 13.82
N SER A 133 32.18 4.59 14.69
CA SER A 133 32.22 5.23 16.01
C SER A 133 32.78 4.22 17.00
N SER A 134 34.12 4.16 17.06
CA SER A 134 34.84 3.49 18.14
C SER A 134 35.15 4.53 19.22
N ALA A 135 34.34 4.54 20.28
CA ALA A 135 34.67 4.97 21.64
C ALA A 135 33.45 4.55 22.48
N ASN A 136 33.51 3.65 23.46
CA ASN A 136 34.41 3.68 24.59
C ASN A 136 34.32 2.33 25.31
N ARG A 137 35.39 1.54 25.33
CA ARG A 137 35.50 0.36 26.19
C ARG A 137 36.36 0.73 27.40
N GLY A 138 35.74 0.78 28.58
CA GLY A 138 36.43 0.64 29.86
C GLY A 138 36.07 1.67 30.91
N SER A 139 35.14 1.34 31.81
CA SER A 139 35.38 1.18 33.26
C SER A 139 34.04 1.22 34.01
N HIS A 140 33.51 0.04 34.38
CA HIS A 140 32.49 -0.08 35.43
C HIS A 140 33.20 -0.27 36.78
N PRO A 141 33.10 0.66 37.75
CA PRO A 141 33.17 0.28 39.14
C PRO A 141 31.80 -0.23 39.59
N ASN A 142 31.84 -1.40 40.21
CA ASN A 142 30.75 -2.01 40.96
C ASN A 142 30.20 -1.05 42.02
N ALA A 143 28.89 -0.80 42.00
CA ALA A 143 28.17 -0.27 43.16
C ALA A 143 26.72 -0.80 43.13
N SER A 144 26.43 -1.69 44.07
CA SER A 144 25.07 -2.09 44.44
C SER A 144 24.22 -0.86 44.76
N GLY A 145 23.03 -0.80 44.17
CA GLY A 145 22.06 0.25 44.43
C GLY A 145 20.68 -0.23 44.00
N ASN A 146 19.94 -0.75 44.97
CA ASN A 146 18.56 -1.19 44.86
C ASN A 146 17.68 -0.03 44.35
N GLY A 147 17.22 -0.09 43.10
CA GLY A 147 16.54 1.03 42.45
C GLY A 147 15.69 0.59 41.26
N THR A 148 14.58 -0.08 41.56
CA THR A 148 13.33 -0.18 40.79
C THR A 148 13.43 0.08 39.28
N ASP A 149 13.64 -0.99 38.52
CA ASP A 149 13.51 -1.02 37.06
C ASP A 149 12.05 -0.78 36.63
N TRP A 150 11.76 0.42 36.13
CA TRP A 150 10.48 0.79 35.51
C TRP A 150 10.32 0.23 34.08
N SER A 151 11.13 -0.78 33.72
CA SER A 151 11.14 -1.45 32.42
C SER A 151 10.38 -2.81 32.42
N THR A 152 9.40 -2.98 33.33
CA THR A 152 8.55 -4.19 33.39
C THR A 152 7.06 -3.96 33.65
N ILE A 153 6.53 -2.75 33.40
CA ILE A 153 5.08 -2.51 33.29
C ILE A 153 4.87 -2.00 31.86
N VAL A 154 4.47 -2.80 30.86
CA VAL A 154 3.22 -3.54 30.81
C VAL A 154 3.41 -4.86 30.01
N LEU A 155 3.54 -5.99 30.71
CA LEU A 155 3.09 -7.28 30.19
C LEU A 155 1.69 -7.54 30.76
N ALA A 156 0.77 -7.98 29.89
CA ALA A 156 -0.48 -8.69 30.20
C ALA A 156 -1.71 -7.90 30.69
N ALA A 157 -2.49 -7.38 29.75
CA ALA A 157 -3.97 -7.42 29.68
C ALA A 157 -4.36 -6.72 28.35
N VAL A 158 -4.69 -7.40 27.25
CA VAL A 158 -5.97 -8.05 26.98
C VAL A 158 -5.75 -9.04 25.83
N THR A 159 -5.67 -10.34 26.12
CA THR A 159 -5.81 -11.43 25.13
C THR A 159 -7.10 -12.22 25.31
N VAL A 160 -8.10 -11.72 26.04
CA VAL A 160 -9.43 -12.36 26.11
C VAL A 160 -10.54 -11.31 26.04
N GLY A 161 -10.82 -10.82 24.84
CA GLY A 161 -11.93 -9.88 24.60
C GLY A 161 -12.34 -9.74 23.13
N GLY A 162 -11.42 -9.92 22.18
CA GLY A 162 -11.71 -9.83 20.74
C GLY A 162 -12.20 -11.14 20.09
N VAL A 163 -11.87 -12.30 20.66
CA VAL A 163 -12.24 -13.61 20.08
C VAL A 163 -13.63 -14.10 20.55
N ALA A 164 -14.22 -13.46 21.58
CA ALA A 164 -15.57 -13.79 22.05
C ALA A 164 -16.70 -13.10 21.26
N VAL A 165 -16.41 -12.06 20.47
CA VAL A 165 -17.42 -11.32 19.68
C VAL A 165 -17.69 -11.98 18.32
N LEU A 166 -16.72 -12.71 17.75
CA LEU A 166 -16.91 -13.42 16.47
C LEU A 166 -17.53 -14.82 16.61
N CYS A 167 -17.35 -15.52 17.74
CA CYS A 167 -18.09 -16.77 17.99
C CYS A 167 -19.58 -16.55 18.37
N GLY A 168 -19.91 -15.40 18.99
CA GLY A 168 -21.30 -15.08 19.35
C GLY A 168 -22.22 -14.76 18.16
N LEU A 169 -21.68 -14.19 17.08
CA LEU A 169 -22.44 -13.82 15.89
C LEU A 169 -22.80 -15.02 14.99
N VAL A 170 -21.99 -16.08 14.98
CA VAL A 170 -22.26 -17.30 14.21
C VAL A 170 -23.33 -18.18 14.88
N ILE A 171 -23.43 -18.19 16.21
CA ILE A 171 -24.44 -19.00 16.93
C ILE A 171 -25.84 -18.35 16.85
N ARG A 172 -25.94 -17.02 16.75
CA ARG A 172 -27.24 -16.31 16.62
C ARG A 172 -27.85 -16.43 15.21
N ALA A 173 -27.03 -16.63 14.18
CA ALA A 173 -27.51 -16.85 12.81
C ALA A 173 -28.10 -18.25 12.59
N ARG A 174 -27.66 -19.25 13.35
CA ARG A 174 -28.15 -20.64 13.23
C ARG A 174 -29.48 -20.92 13.93
N ARG A 175 -30.00 -20.00 14.75
CA ARG A 175 -31.30 -20.15 15.44
C ARG A 175 -32.45 -19.39 14.78
N ARG A 176 -32.24 -18.76 13.62
CA ARG A 176 -33.29 -18.04 12.87
C ARG A 176 -33.68 -18.71 11.55
N ALA A 177 -33.21 -19.94 11.33
CA ALA A 177 -33.50 -20.72 10.13
C ALA A 177 -34.28 -22.00 10.47
N GLU A 178 -35.31 -21.90 11.31
CA GLU A 178 -36.44 -22.83 11.28
C GLU A 178 -37.71 -22.05 11.64
N PRO A 179 -38.62 -21.88 10.68
CA PRO A 179 -40.03 -22.04 10.99
C PRO A 179 -40.70 -23.03 10.02
N GLN A 180 -41.45 -23.93 10.65
CA GLN A 180 -42.62 -24.72 10.24
C GLN A 180 -43.09 -24.59 8.79
#